data_AF-A0A5J4QHA3-F1
#
_entry.id   AF-A0A5J4QHA3-F1
#
_cell.length_a   1.000
_cell.length_b   1.000
_cell.length_c   1.000
_cell.angle_alpha   90.00
_cell.angle_beta   90.00
_cell.angle_gamma   90.00
#
_symmetry.space_group_name_H-M   'P 1'
#
loop_
_entity.id
_entity.type
_entity.pdbx_description
1 polymer ?
#
loop_
_entity_poly.entity_id
_entity_poly.type
_entity_poly.pdbx_seq_one_letter_code
_entity_poly.pdbx_strand_id
1 'polypeptide(L)'
;ATASFFLTGNCLRMSEHKDIIKKIISKGHYVGGHSDKHLLYASWDKRNELLVGIDSLTADFRQNRNELEKFGINVDKLGYYLPPYEWYNRESVRIVENLGQSTINYTPGTNTAADYTTPGMKNYRSSQELIDSLYYYESNKGLNGCIILIHPGTHKDRTDKLYNRLDEIIKTLKKKGYRFERL
;
A
#
# COMPACT_ATOMS: atom_id res chain seq x y z
N ALA A 1 0.44 16.66 -5.29
CA ALA A 1 -0.06 16.05 -4.04
C ALA A 1 1.03 15.09 -3.58
N THR A 2 1.27 15.00 -2.28
CA THR A 2 2.14 13.96 -1.72
C THR A 2 1.33 12.67 -1.53
N ALA A 3 2.04 11.57 -1.33
CA ALA A 3 1.49 10.23 -1.16
C ALA A 3 2.50 9.38 -0.40
N SER A 4 2.08 8.20 0.04
CA SER A 4 2.92 7.20 0.70
C SER A 4 3.04 5.96 -0.18
N PHE A 5 4.25 5.49 -0.43
CA PHE A 5 4.56 4.30 -1.21
C PHE A 5 5.12 3.22 -0.28
N PHE A 6 4.47 2.06 -0.24
CA PHE A 6 4.94 0.92 0.52
C PHE A 6 5.47 -0.12 -0.47
N LEU A 7 6.78 -0.36 -0.44
CA LEU A 7 7.46 -1.11 -1.48
C LEU A 7 7.96 -2.45 -0.96
N THR A 8 7.78 -3.49 -1.76
CA THR A 8 8.37 -4.79 -1.47
C THR A 8 9.87 -4.78 -1.73
N GLY A 9 10.61 -5.66 -1.06
CA GLY A 9 12.04 -5.85 -1.36
C GLY A 9 12.29 -6.27 -2.80
N ASN A 10 11.40 -7.11 -3.36
CA ASN A 10 11.46 -7.47 -4.79
C ASN A 10 11.33 -6.24 -5.70
N CYS A 11 10.40 -5.33 -5.42
CA CYS A 11 10.24 -4.08 -6.16
C CYS A 11 11.49 -3.19 -6.06
N LEU A 12 12.07 -3.07 -4.85
CA LEU A 12 13.26 -2.27 -4.59
C LEU A 12 14.51 -2.79 -5.33
N ARG A 13 14.60 -4.10 -5.55
CA ARG A 13 15.72 -4.73 -6.28
C ARG A 13 15.61 -4.64 -7.81
N MET A 14 14.44 -4.28 -8.35
CA MET A 14 14.25 -4.17 -9.80
C MET A 14 14.98 -2.93 -10.34
N SER A 15 15.93 -3.16 -11.25
CA SER A 15 16.78 -2.12 -11.83
C SER A 15 15.99 -1.03 -12.54
N GLU A 16 14.93 -1.42 -13.24
CA GLU A 16 13.98 -0.57 -13.96
C GLU A 16 13.19 0.36 -13.04
N HIS A 17 13.04 0.02 -11.75
CA HIS A 17 12.32 0.83 -10.78
C HIS A 17 13.21 1.84 -10.07
N LYS A 18 14.53 1.72 -10.18
CA LYS A 18 15.49 2.51 -9.38
C LYS A 18 15.30 4.01 -9.56
N ASP A 19 15.16 4.47 -10.80
CA ASP A 19 15.06 5.90 -11.11
C ASP A 19 13.71 6.49 -10.67
N ILE A 20 12.63 5.73 -10.83
CA ILE A 20 11.32 6.19 -10.38
C ILE A 20 11.24 6.23 -8.85
N ILE A 21 11.83 5.27 -8.14
CA ILE A 21 11.88 5.28 -6.66
C ILE A 21 12.69 6.49 -6.15
N LYS A 22 13.86 6.77 -6.74
CA LYS A 22 14.63 7.97 -6.41
C LYS A 22 13.84 9.26 -6.65
N LYS A 23 13.06 9.32 -7.74
CA LYS A 23 12.18 10.45 -8.06
C LYS A 23 11.01 10.59 -7.08
N ILE A 24 10.46 9.47 -6.60
CA ILE A 24 9.42 9.47 -5.56
C ILE A 24 10.00 10.08 -4.28
N ILE A 25 11.18 9.65 -3.86
CA ILE A 25 11.87 10.17 -2.67
C ILE A 25 12.18 11.66 -2.81
N SER A 26 12.78 12.08 -3.94
CA SER A 26 13.17 13.49 -4.15
C SER A 26 11.99 14.46 -4.23
N LYS A 27 10.80 13.95 -4.59
CA LYS A 27 9.54 14.72 -4.56
C LYS A 27 8.89 14.80 -3.17
N GLY A 28 9.52 14.22 -2.14
CA GLY A 28 9.07 14.32 -0.76
C GLY A 28 7.89 13.41 -0.42
N HIS A 29 7.68 12.33 -1.18
CA HIS A 29 6.73 11.27 -0.83
C HIS A 29 7.28 10.42 0.33
N TYR A 30 6.38 9.81 1.12
CA TYR A 30 6.80 8.81 2.11
C TYR A 30 7.11 7.51 1.38
N VAL A 31 8.19 6.82 1.76
CA VAL A 31 8.54 5.50 1.25
C VAL A 31 8.81 4.58 2.42
N GLY A 32 7.99 3.54 2.56
CA GLY A 32 8.04 2.57 3.66
C GLY A 32 7.98 1.12 3.19
N GLY A 33 7.94 0.21 4.15
CA GLY A 33 8.06 -1.22 3.89
C GLY A 33 6.74 -1.94 3.62
N HIS A 34 6.79 -2.94 2.75
CA HIS A 34 5.68 -3.83 2.38
C HIS A 34 6.12 -5.29 2.26
N SER A 35 6.87 -5.82 3.24
CA SER A 35 7.55 -7.13 3.20
C SER A 35 8.68 -7.22 2.16
N ASP A 36 9.65 -8.12 2.35
CA ASP A 36 10.70 -8.32 1.35
C ASP A 36 10.18 -9.15 0.17
N LYS A 37 9.58 -10.30 0.48
CA LYS A 37 9.09 -11.29 -0.49
C LYS A 37 7.57 -11.27 -0.69
N HIS A 38 6.87 -10.29 -0.11
CA HIS A 38 5.41 -10.18 -0.16
C HIS A 38 4.73 -11.41 0.46
N LEU A 39 5.22 -11.84 1.63
CA LEU A 39 4.73 -13.02 2.33
C LEU A 39 3.34 -12.78 2.93
N LEU A 40 2.46 -13.77 2.85
CA LEU A 40 1.20 -13.79 3.57
C LEU A 40 1.45 -14.24 5.01
N TYR A 41 1.36 -13.32 5.98
CA TYR A 41 1.65 -13.66 7.37
C TYR A 41 0.50 -14.34 8.09
N ALA A 42 -0.75 -14.03 7.75
CA ALA A 42 -1.93 -14.50 8.47
C ALA A 42 -2.85 -15.32 7.55
N SER A 43 -3.43 -16.39 8.07
CA SER A 43 -4.35 -17.24 7.32
C SER A 43 -5.62 -16.48 6.89
N TRP A 44 -6.13 -16.80 5.69
CA TRP A 44 -7.44 -16.33 5.23
C TRP A 44 -8.58 -17.05 5.94
N ASP A 45 -8.40 -18.34 6.28
CA ASP A 45 -9.43 -19.17 6.90
C ASP A 45 -9.49 -18.96 8.42
N LYS A 46 -8.33 -19.01 9.07
CA LYS A 46 -8.19 -18.85 10.52
C LYS A 46 -7.33 -17.64 10.82
N ARG A 47 -7.94 -16.45 10.80
CA ARG A 47 -7.24 -15.17 10.92
C ARG A 47 -6.19 -15.08 12.05
N ASN A 48 -6.43 -15.74 13.18
CA ASN A 48 -5.50 -15.71 14.32
C ASN A 48 -4.26 -16.62 14.14
N GLU A 49 -4.20 -17.42 13.08
CA GLU A 49 -3.08 -18.30 12.75
C GLU A 49 -2.01 -17.53 11.97
N LEU A 50 -0.77 -17.62 12.46
CA LEU A 50 0.42 -17.13 11.77
C LEU A 50 0.90 -18.23 10.81
N LEU A 51 1.05 -17.90 9.52
CA LEU A 51 1.43 -18.84 8.47
C LEU A 51 2.95 -19.01 8.32
N VAL A 52 3.72 -18.10 8.89
CA VAL A 52 5.18 -18.09 8.83
C VAL A 52 5.75 -18.11 10.24
N GLY A 53 6.93 -18.70 10.43
CA GLY A 53 7.62 -18.61 11.72
C GLY A 53 7.99 -17.16 12.07
N ILE A 54 8.10 -16.87 13.36
CA ILE A 54 8.50 -15.53 13.86
C ILE A 54 9.84 -15.11 13.25
N ASP A 55 10.80 -16.02 13.13
CA ASP A 55 12.11 -15.76 12.52
C ASP A 55 11.99 -15.42 11.04
N SER A 56 11.09 -16.11 10.31
CA SER A 56 10.85 -15.84 8.89
C SER A 56 10.21 -14.47 8.66
N LEU A 57 9.22 -14.10 9.47
CA LEU A 57 8.60 -12.77 9.41
C LEU A 57 9.61 -11.69 9.76
N THR A 58 10.38 -11.87 10.84
CA THR A 58 11.40 -10.92 11.27
C THR A 58 12.49 -10.73 10.22
N ALA A 59 12.96 -11.83 9.62
CA ALA A 59 13.95 -11.78 8.55
C ALA A 59 13.41 -11.07 7.32
N ASP A 60 12.18 -11.39 6.89
CA ASP A 60 11.52 -10.74 5.76
C ASP A 60 11.32 -9.24 5.98
N PHE A 61 10.90 -8.82 7.18
CA PHE A 61 10.80 -7.42 7.55
C PHE A 61 12.16 -6.70 7.51
N ARG A 62 13.21 -7.29 8.11
CA ARG A 62 14.56 -6.71 8.14
C ARG A 62 15.20 -6.63 6.76
N GLN A 63 15.02 -7.65 5.92
CA GLN A 63 15.51 -7.66 4.54
C GLN A 63 14.90 -6.52 3.72
N ASN A 64 13.59 -6.26 3.88
CA ASN A 64 12.95 -5.13 3.22
C ASN A 64 13.53 -3.78 3.68
N ARG A 65 13.78 -3.61 4.99
CA ARG A 65 14.46 -2.42 5.52
C ARG A 65 15.86 -2.25 4.91
N ASN A 66 16.65 -3.32 4.81
CA ASN A 66 17.97 -3.26 4.17
C ASN A 66 17.89 -2.81 2.70
N GLU A 67 16.85 -3.19 1.95
CA GLU A 67 16.66 -2.69 0.59
C GLU A 67 16.25 -1.21 0.56
N LEU A 68 15.42 -0.75 1.50
CA LEU A 68 15.06 0.67 1.62
C LEU A 68 16.29 1.54 1.92
N GLU A 69 17.19 1.09 2.80
CA GLU A 69 18.44 1.81 3.14
C GLU A 69 19.31 2.07 1.90
N LYS A 70 19.35 1.15 0.93
CA LYS A 70 20.11 1.33 -0.32
C LYS A 70 19.62 2.52 -1.16
N PHE A 71 18.40 3.00 -0.92
CA PHE A 71 17.85 4.22 -1.53
C PHE A 71 18.08 5.48 -0.70
N GLY A 72 18.86 5.40 0.39
CA GLY A 72 19.16 6.51 1.28
C GLY A 72 18.04 6.81 2.29
N ILE A 73 17.11 5.89 2.48
CA ILE A 73 16.04 6.02 3.46
C ILE A 73 16.61 5.69 4.84
N ASN A 74 16.47 6.62 5.80
CA ASN A 74 16.79 6.33 7.19
C ASN A 74 15.66 5.48 7.80
N VAL A 75 15.87 4.17 7.80
CA VAL A 75 14.85 3.20 8.22
C VAL A 75 14.51 3.27 9.70
N ASP A 76 15.40 3.79 10.56
CA ASP A 76 15.13 3.99 11.99
C ASP A 76 14.14 5.14 12.25
N LYS A 77 13.90 5.98 11.24
CA LYS A 77 12.89 7.05 11.28
C LYS A 77 11.57 6.67 10.62
N LEU A 78 11.45 5.47 10.05
CA LEU A 78 10.20 5.04 9.43
C LEU A 78 9.20 4.61 10.51
N GLY A 79 8.10 5.36 10.66
CA GLY A 79 7.08 5.05 11.66
C GLY A 79 6.08 3.96 11.25
N TYR A 80 5.92 3.71 9.94
CA TYR A 80 4.78 2.92 9.43
C TYR A 80 5.19 1.78 8.50
N TYR A 81 4.46 0.68 8.62
CA TYR A 81 4.54 -0.53 7.81
C TYR A 81 3.16 -0.93 7.29
N LEU A 82 3.03 -1.25 6.01
CA LEU A 82 1.81 -1.80 5.41
C LEU A 82 2.04 -3.30 5.16
N PRO A 83 1.26 -4.23 5.72
CA PRO A 83 1.45 -5.66 5.51
C PRO A 83 0.99 -6.07 4.09
N PRO A 84 1.65 -7.04 3.44
CA PRO A 84 1.21 -7.63 2.18
C PRO A 84 -0.25 -8.07 2.21
N TYR A 85 -0.91 -7.95 1.05
CA TYR A 85 -2.34 -8.28 0.90
C TYR A 85 -3.25 -7.47 1.85
N GLU A 86 -2.70 -6.44 2.49
CA GLU A 86 -3.36 -5.65 3.52
C GLU A 86 -3.92 -6.56 4.65
N TRP A 87 -3.26 -7.70 4.87
CA TRP A 87 -3.76 -8.79 5.71
C TRP A 87 -2.77 -9.08 6.84
N TYR A 88 -3.23 -8.95 8.09
CA TYR A 88 -2.43 -9.08 9.31
C TYR A 88 -3.21 -9.73 10.47
N ASN A 89 -2.53 -10.39 11.39
CA ASN A 89 -3.16 -10.82 12.64
C ASN A 89 -2.51 -10.12 13.84
N ARG A 90 -3.05 -10.38 15.04
CA ARG A 90 -2.53 -9.76 16.27
C ARG A 90 -1.05 -10.07 16.50
N GLU A 91 -0.60 -11.27 16.13
CA GLU A 91 0.78 -11.70 16.33
C GLU A 91 1.73 -11.00 15.35
N SER A 92 1.39 -10.95 14.06
CA SER A 92 2.20 -10.26 13.06
C SER A 92 2.34 -8.77 13.37
N VAL A 93 1.26 -8.11 13.82
CA VAL A 93 1.30 -6.70 14.26
C VAL A 93 2.26 -6.52 15.42
N ARG A 94 2.16 -7.35 16.47
CA ARG A 94 3.04 -7.27 17.64
C ARG A 94 4.51 -7.47 17.28
N ILE A 95 4.81 -8.37 16.36
CA ILE A 95 6.18 -8.59 15.89
C ILE A 95 6.71 -7.34 15.19
N VAL A 96 5.93 -6.73 14.28
CA VAL A 96 6.31 -5.49 13.59
C VAL A 96 6.47 -4.32 14.57
N GLU A 97 5.58 -4.19 15.55
CA GLU A 97 5.67 -3.18 16.61
C GLU A 97 6.95 -3.34 17.45
N ASN A 98 7.29 -4.57 17.84
CA ASN A 98 8.55 -4.88 18.54
C ASN A 98 9.79 -4.59 17.69
N LEU A 99 9.65 -4.54 16.36
CA LEU A 99 10.70 -4.16 15.42
C LEU A 99 10.71 -2.65 15.10
N GLY A 100 9.88 -1.87 15.79
CA GLY A 100 9.93 -0.41 15.81
C GLY A 100 8.98 0.30 14.84
N GLN A 101 8.00 -0.39 14.25
CA GLN A 101 7.04 0.23 13.33
C GLN A 101 5.58 -0.06 13.68
N SER A 102 4.70 0.91 13.44
CA SER A 102 3.26 0.72 13.53
C SER A 102 2.73 0.10 12.25
N THR A 103 1.95 -0.99 12.40
CA THR A 103 1.22 -1.58 11.27
C THR A 103 0.03 -0.70 10.94
N ILE A 104 -0.12 -0.32 9.67
CA ILE A 104 -1.26 0.45 9.17
C ILE A 104 -2.08 -0.35 8.16
N ASN A 105 -3.25 0.18 7.82
CA ASN A 105 -4.07 -0.34 6.72
C ASN A 105 -4.90 0.78 6.07
N TYR A 106 -5.52 0.50 4.93
CA TYR A 106 -6.42 1.42 4.25
C TYR A 106 -7.79 1.52 4.97
N THR A 107 -8.52 2.59 4.68
CA THR A 107 -9.86 2.78 5.22
C THR A 107 -10.87 1.91 4.45
N PRO A 108 -11.59 0.98 5.11
CA PRO A 108 -12.53 0.10 4.43
C PRO A 108 -13.74 0.87 3.90
N GLY A 109 -14.30 0.36 2.79
CA GLY A 109 -15.54 0.86 2.19
C GLY A 109 -15.37 1.77 0.98
N THR A 110 -14.18 2.33 0.73
CA THR A 110 -13.89 3.06 -0.52
C THR A 110 -13.81 2.12 -1.73
N ASN A 111 -13.43 0.87 -1.48
CA ASN A 111 -13.23 -0.23 -2.44
C ASN A 111 -12.08 -0.05 -3.44
N THR A 112 -11.34 1.07 -3.41
CA THR A 112 -10.27 1.37 -4.38
C THR A 112 -9.16 0.32 -4.40
N ALA A 113 -8.94 -0.38 -3.29
CA ALA A 113 -7.98 -1.47 -3.17
C ALA A 113 -8.25 -2.64 -4.14
N ALA A 114 -9.44 -2.76 -4.73
CA ALA A 114 -9.73 -3.78 -5.74
C ALA A 114 -9.18 -3.44 -7.14
N ASP A 115 -8.40 -2.36 -7.30
CA ASP A 115 -7.80 -1.97 -8.58
C ASP A 115 -6.74 -2.94 -9.12
N TYR A 116 -6.21 -3.85 -8.28
CA TYR A 116 -5.33 -4.93 -8.72
C TYR A 116 -6.05 -6.03 -9.52
N THR A 117 -7.39 -6.12 -9.41
CA THR A 117 -8.17 -7.21 -10.00
C THR A 117 -8.15 -7.15 -11.52
N THR A 118 -8.17 -8.32 -12.19
CA THR A 118 -8.22 -8.44 -13.65
C THR A 118 -9.61 -8.89 -14.13
N PRO A 119 -9.99 -8.64 -15.41
CA PRO A 119 -11.35 -8.93 -15.90
C PRO A 119 -11.82 -10.38 -15.71
N GLY A 120 -10.91 -11.35 -15.61
CA GLY A 120 -11.24 -12.76 -15.38
C GLY A 120 -11.54 -13.11 -13.91
N MET A 121 -11.30 -12.19 -12.96
CA MET A 121 -11.53 -12.44 -11.55
C MET A 121 -12.99 -12.16 -11.17
N LYS A 122 -13.59 -13.02 -10.33
CA LYS A 122 -14.98 -12.86 -9.87
C LYS A 122 -15.23 -11.52 -9.17
N ASN A 123 -14.21 -10.98 -8.50
CA ASN A 123 -14.27 -9.70 -7.79
C ASN A 123 -13.74 -8.52 -8.61
N TYR A 124 -13.63 -8.65 -9.93
CA TYR A 124 -13.21 -7.55 -10.81
C TYR A 124 -14.10 -6.32 -10.64
N ARG A 125 -13.47 -5.16 -10.61
CA ARG A 125 -14.12 -3.84 -10.63
C ARG A 125 -13.39 -2.93 -11.61
N SER A 126 -14.09 -2.37 -12.59
CA SER A 126 -13.53 -1.36 -13.51
C SER A 126 -13.07 -0.10 -12.74
N SER A 127 -12.17 0.70 -13.31
CA SER A 127 -11.73 1.93 -12.64
C SER A 127 -12.88 2.89 -12.42
N GLN A 128 -13.87 2.92 -13.33
CA GLN A 128 -15.04 3.78 -13.16
C GLN A 128 -15.88 3.34 -11.95
N GLU A 129 -16.16 2.04 -11.79
CA GLU A 129 -16.86 1.54 -10.59
C GLU A 129 -16.11 1.88 -9.29
N LEU A 130 -14.77 1.83 -9.31
CA LEU A 130 -13.95 2.19 -8.15
C LEU A 130 -14.00 3.69 -7.84
N ILE A 131 -14.01 4.55 -8.85
CA ILE A 131 -14.15 6.01 -8.70
C ILE A 131 -15.55 6.34 -8.16
N ASP A 132 -16.59 5.73 -8.73
CA ASP A 132 -17.98 5.93 -8.29
C ASP A 132 -18.16 5.48 -6.84
N SER A 133 -17.56 4.34 -6.46
CA SER A 133 -17.53 3.85 -5.08
C SER A 133 -16.81 4.81 -4.13
N LEU A 134 -15.66 5.36 -4.54
CA LEU A 134 -14.94 6.36 -3.75
C LEU A 134 -15.79 7.61 -3.50
N TYR A 135 -16.46 8.13 -4.54
CA TYR A 135 -17.30 9.32 -4.41
C TYR A 135 -18.61 9.06 -3.68
N TYR A 136 -19.15 7.84 -3.79
CA TYR A 136 -20.28 7.42 -2.96
C TYR A 136 -19.89 7.36 -1.48
N TYR A 137 -18.72 6.80 -1.15
CA TYR A 137 -18.21 6.83 0.23
C TYR A 137 -18.02 8.27 0.71
N GLU A 138 -17.38 9.11 -0.10
CA GLU A 138 -17.12 10.52 0.18
C GLU A 138 -18.41 11.30 0.47
N SER A 139 -19.45 11.14 -0.34
CA SER A 139 -20.70 11.89 -0.16
C SER A 139 -21.48 11.48 1.10
N ASN A 140 -21.33 10.24 1.56
CA ASN A 140 -22.05 9.71 2.72
C ASN A 140 -21.27 9.88 4.04
N LYS A 141 -19.94 9.81 4.00
CA LYS A 141 -19.09 9.75 5.21
C LYS A 141 -17.98 10.81 5.24
N GLY A 142 -17.70 11.45 4.11
CA GLY A 142 -16.50 12.27 3.93
C GLY A 142 -15.22 11.45 3.80
N LEU A 143 -14.10 12.13 3.56
CA LEU A 143 -12.76 11.51 3.45
C LEU A 143 -11.75 12.05 4.47
N ASN A 144 -12.19 12.76 5.51
CA ASN A 144 -11.28 13.27 6.54
C ASN A 144 -10.64 12.11 7.32
N GLY A 145 -9.31 11.99 7.21
CA GLY A 145 -8.55 10.86 7.79
C GLY A 145 -8.64 9.55 7.00
N CYS A 146 -9.22 9.57 5.79
CA CYS A 146 -9.35 8.38 4.96
C CYS A 146 -8.02 8.02 4.27
N ILE A 147 -7.60 6.76 4.39
CA ILE A 147 -6.45 6.18 3.68
C ILE A 147 -6.97 5.44 2.45
N ILE A 148 -6.69 5.98 1.27
CA ILE A 148 -7.06 5.40 -0.02
C ILE A 148 -5.88 4.55 -0.53
N LEU A 149 -6.14 3.28 -0.82
CA LEU A 149 -5.15 2.36 -1.39
C LEU A 149 -5.36 2.17 -2.89
N ILE A 150 -4.26 2.23 -3.65
CA ILE A 150 -4.16 2.05 -5.10
C ILE A 150 -2.82 1.37 -5.40
N HIS A 151 -2.76 0.47 -6.38
CA HIS A 151 -1.58 -0.31 -6.73
C HIS A 151 -0.89 0.25 -7.99
N PRO A 152 0.34 0.79 -7.91
CA PRO A 152 1.06 1.31 -9.08
C PRO A 152 1.65 0.20 -9.99
N GLY A 153 1.48 -1.07 -9.62
CA GLY A 153 1.94 -2.24 -10.39
C GLY A 153 0.84 -3.30 -10.46
N THR A 154 -0.07 -3.17 -11.42
CA THR A 154 -1.14 -4.14 -11.69
C THR A 154 -0.76 -5.11 -12.80
N HIS A 155 -1.41 -6.28 -12.82
CA HIS A 155 -1.24 -7.26 -13.89
C HIS A 155 -1.49 -6.64 -15.28
N LYS A 156 -0.78 -7.13 -16.31
CA LYS A 156 -0.89 -6.61 -17.69
C LYS A 156 -2.31 -6.70 -18.26
N ASP A 157 -3.09 -7.69 -17.84
CA ASP A 157 -4.48 -7.90 -18.28
C ASP A 157 -5.44 -6.88 -17.65
N ARG A 158 -5.03 -6.17 -16.60
CA ARG A 158 -5.74 -4.99 -16.12
C ARG A 158 -5.39 -3.82 -17.03
N THR A 159 -6.14 -3.66 -18.12
CA THR A 159 -5.94 -2.60 -19.12
C THR A 159 -6.47 -1.24 -18.65
N ASP A 160 -7.63 -1.25 -17.99
CA ASP A 160 -8.22 -0.07 -17.34
C ASP A 160 -7.58 0.18 -15.97
N LYS A 161 -6.42 0.81 -15.93
CA LYS A 161 -5.64 1.03 -14.69
C LYS A 161 -6.13 2.26 -13.93
N LEU A 162 -6.54 2.07 -12.67
CA LEU A 162 -7.05 3.15 -11.82
C LEU A 162 -6.00 4.27 -11.63
N TYR A 163 -4.72 3.91 -11.54
CA TYR A 163 -3.65 4.90 -11.39
C TYR A 163 -3.53 5.89 -12.57
N ASN A 164 -4.03 5.53 -13.76
CA ASN A 164 -4.09 6.46 -14.89
C ASN A 164 -5.15 7.55 -14.71
N ARG A 165 -6.09 7.36 -13.78
CA ARG A 165 -7.18 8.30 -13.45
C ARG A 165 -6.89 9.13 -12.20
N LEU A 166 -5.70 9.02 -11.60
CA LEU A 166 -5.33 9.75 -10.38
C LEU A 166 -5.46 11.27 -10.52
N ASP A 167 -5.12 11.84 -11.68
CA ASP A 167 -5.19 13.29 -11.90
C ASP A 167 -6.63 13.81 -11.76
N GLU A 168 -7.61 13.09 -12.32
CA GLU A 168 -9.03 13.40 -12.19
C GLU A 168 -9.50 13.30 -10.74
N ILE A 169 -9.15 12.21 -10.04
CA ILE A 169 -9.53 11.98 -8.63
C ILE A 169 -8.98 13.10 -7.76
N ILE A 170 -7.69 13.41 -7.89
CA ILE A 170 -7.01 14.44 -7.10
C ILE A 170 -7.62 15.82 -7.38
N LYS A 171 -7.86 16.17 -8.64
CA LYS A 171 -8.46 17.47 -9.00
C LYS A 171 -9.88 17.60 -8.45
N THR A 172 -10.68 16.54 -8.54
CA THR A 172 -12.06 16.52 -8.05
C THR A 172 -12.12 16.69 -6.55
N LEU A 173 -11.34 15.90 -5.80
CA LEU A 173 -11.32 15.98 -4.34
C LEU A 173 -10.75 17.32 -3.84
N LYS A 174 -9.75 17.89 -4.52
CA LYS A 174 -9.26 19.24 -4.19
C LYS A 174 -10.32 20.32 -4.39
N LYS A 175 -11.11 20.26 -5.47
CA LYS A 175 -12.23 21.20 -5.70
C LYS A 175 -13.29 21.11 -4.60
N LYS A 176 -13.45 19.93 -3.99
CA LYS A 176 -14.31 19.69 -2.83
C LYS A 176 -13.68 20.14 -1.49
N GLY A 177 -12.45 20.66 -1.50
CA GLY A 177 -11.77 21.17 -0.30
C GLY A 177 -10.86 20.16 0.40
N TYR A 178 -10.69 18.95 -0.13
CA TYR A 178 -9.79 17.96 0.47
C TYR A 178 -8.32 18.30 0.20
N ARG A 179 -7.47 17.96 1.19
CA ARG A 179 -6.01 17.96 1.06
C ARG A 179 -5.50 16.53 1.09
N PHE A 180 -4.40 16.31 0.38
CA PHE A 180 -3.72 15.02 0.31
C PHE A 180 -2.43 15.13 1.10
N GLU A 181 -2.36 14.41 2.20
CA GLU A 181 -1.18 14.30 3.04
C GLU A 181 -0.52 12.95 2.80
N ARG A 182 0.80 12.92 3.02
CA ARG A 182 1.51 11.65 3.20
C ARG A 182 1.56 11.33 4.69
N LEU A 183 1.93 10.09 4.99
CA LEU A 183 2.30 9.66 6.33
C LEU A 183 3.66 10.24 6.74
#